data_AF-A0A1Q5LJT7-F1
#
_entry.id   AF-A0A1Q5LJT7-F1
#
_cell.length_a   1.000
_cell.length_b   1.000
_cell.length_c   1.000
_cell.angle_alpha   90.00
_cell.angle_beta   90.00
_cell.angle_gamma   90.00
#
_symmetry.space_group_name_H-M   'P 1'
#
loop_
_entity.id
_entity.type
_entity.pdbx_description
1 polymer ?
#
loop_
_entity_poly.entity_id
_entity_poly.type
_entity_poly.pdbx_seq_one_letter_code
_entity_poly.pdbx_strand_id
1 'polypeptide(L)' 'MEFRNSGGSPVRSGTVTFATHIIGALGVDWATVESAQPLPAPIAAGAARRQAYTVCVDAWRVPLGMRVETQDVTASWT' A
#
# COMPACT_ATOMS: atom_id res chain seq x y z
N MET A 1 -7.56 5.17 -1.44
CA MET A 1 -6.58 6.18 -0.96
C MET A 1 -6.45 7.34 -1.94
N GLU A 2 -5.91 8.49 -1.50
CA GLU A 2 -5.65 9.66 -2.35
C GLU A 2 -4.13 9.90 -2.47
N PHE A 3 -3.66 10.14 -3.69
CA PHE A 3 -2.30 10.60 -3.97
C PHE A 3 -2.34 12.02 -4.48
N ARG A 4 -1.49 12.88 -3.93
CA ARG A 4 -1.37 14.28 -4.32
C ARG A 4 0.06 14.55 -4.76
N ASN A 5 0.22 15.04 -5.99
CA ASN A 5 1.52 15.50 -6.48
C ASN A 5 1.71 16.96 -6.05
N SER A 6 2.55 17.19 -5.04
CA SER A 6 2.92 18.53 -4.58
C SER A 6 4.11 19.14 -5.34
N GLY A 7 4.71 18.40 -6.29
CA GLY A 7 5.83 18.86 -7.11
C GLY A 7 5.41 19.71 -8.32
N GLY A 8 6.40 20.29 -8.99
CA GLY A 8 6.20 21.15 -10.17
C GLY A 8 6.12 20.41 -11.51
N SER A 9 6.40 19.10 -11.53
CA SER A 9 6.39 18.27 -12.73
C SER A 9 5.37 17.13 -12.59
N PRO A 10 4.77 16.65 -13.71
CA PRO A 10 3.86 15.52 -13.67
C PRO A 10 4.59 14.23 -13.26
N VAL A 11 3.99 13.46 -12.35
CA VAL A 11 4.35 12.06 -12.10
C VAL A 11 3.79 11.24 -13.26
N ARG A 12 4.68 10.58 -14.01
CA ARG A 12 4.34 9.86 -15.24
C ARG A 12 4.10 8.38 -14.96
N SER A 13 4.84 7.83 -14.01
CA SER A 13 4.71 6.43 -13.58
C SER A 13 5.21 6.27 -12.16
N GLY A 14 4.80 5.19 -11.51
CA GLY A 14 5.35 4.81 -10.22
C GLY A 14 4.63 3.61 -9.64
N THR A 15 5.12 3.19 -8.49
CA THR A 15 4.65 2.01 -7.77
C THR A 15 4.35 2.42 -6.34
N VAL A 16 3.20 2.00 -5.84
CA VAL A 16 2.86 1.99 -4.42
C VAL A 16 3.06 0.58 -3.88
N THR A 17 3.75 0.47 -2.76
CA THR A 17 3.95 -0.77 -2.03
C THR A 17 3.24 -0.69 -0.68
N PHE A 18 2.39 -1.66 -0.41
CA PHE A 18 1.69 -1.83 0.85
C PHE A 18 2.36 -2.93 1.66
N ALA A 19 2.64 -2.68 2.93
CA ALA A 19 3.04 -3.71 3.87
C ALA A 19 1.83 -4.14 4.71
N THR A 20 1.48 -5.42 4.63
CA THR A 20 0.43 -6.01 5.46
C THR A 20 1.07 -6.84 6.57
N HIS A 21 0.90 -6.39 7.80
CA HIS A 21 1.41 -7.03 8.99
C HIS A 21 0.41 -8.07 9.48
N ILE A 22 0.90 -9.26 9.80
CA ILE A 22 0.12 -10.34 10.36
C ILE A 22 0.40 -10.35 11.85
N ILE A 23 -0.59 -9.88 12.61
CA ILE A 23 -0.48 -9.72 14.05
C ILE A 23 -1.03 -10.96 14.73
N GLY A 24 -0.17 -11.62 15.51
CA GLY A 24 -0.52 -12.77 16.32
C GLY A 24 -1.48 -12.42 17.47
N ALA A 25 -2.05 -13.44 18.11
CA ALA A 25 -3.02 -13.27 19.20
C ALA A 25 -2.50 -12.47 20.42
N LEU A 26 -1.17 -12.39 20.60
CA LEU A 26 -0.51 -11.61 21.65
C LEU A 26 -0.11 -10.19 21.21
N GLY A 27 -0.53 -9.75 20.02
CA GLY A 27 -0.15 -8.43 19.47
C GLY A 27 1.24 -8.37 18.84
N VAL A 28 1.93 -9.51 18.71
CA VAL A 28 3.27 -9.60 18.11
C VAL A 28 3.15 -9.64 16.59
N ASP A 29 3.95 -8.85 15.88
CA ASP A 29 4.10 -8.97 14.43
C ASP A 29 4.85 -10.26 14.09
N TRP A 30 4.13 -11.19 13.46
CA TRP A 30 4.65 -12.50 13.09
C TRP A 30 5.23 -12.52 11.68
N ALA A 31 4.70 -11.67 10.79
CA ALA A 31 5.11 -11.62 9.40
C ALA A 31 4.57 -10.37 8.70
N THR A 32 5.38 -9.82 7.80
CA THR A 32 4.98 -8.75 6.89
C THR A 32 4.90 -9.28 5.46
N VAL A 33 3.79 -9.03 4.77
CA VAL A 33 3.60 -9.36 3.35
C VAL A 33 3.46 -8.07 2.56
N GLU A 34 4.36 -7.87 1.60
CA GLU A 34 4.31 -6.70 0.71
C GLU A 34 3.45 -6.96 -0.54
N SER A 35 2.73 -5.93 -0.98
CA SER A 35 1.99 -5.91 -2.23
C SER A 35 2.33 -4.64 -3.01
N ALA A 36 2.89 -4.79 -4.20
CA ALA A 36 3.26 -3.68 -5.08
C ALA A 36 2.26 -3.51 -6.22
N GLN A 37 1.76 -2.29 -6.40
CA GLN A 37 0.75 -1.95 -7.41
C GLN A 37 1.09 -0.61 -8.08
N PRO A 38 0.68 -0.39 -9.33
CA PRO A 38 0.97 0.86 -10.03
C PRO A 38 0.26 2.05 -9.36
N LEU A 39 0.93 3.21 -9.32
CA LEU A 39 0.28 4.49 -8.99
C LEU A 39 -0.80 4.82 -10.04
N PRO A 40 -1.82 5.63 -9.68
CA PRO A 40 -2.84 6.08 -10.63
C PRO A 40 -2.30 7.23 -11.49
N ALA A 41 -1.22 6.93 -12.21
CA ALA A 41 -0.50 7.85 -13.06
C ALA A 41 -1.16 7.96 -14.45
N PRO A 42 -1.01 9.09 -15.15
CA PRO A 42 -0.24 10.27 -14.74
C PRO A 42 -0.97 11.16 -13.71
N ILE A 43 -0.20 11.76 -12.80
CA ILE A 43 -0.67 12.76 -11.83
C ILE A 43 0.03 14.09 -12.14
N ALA A 44 -0.72 15.03 -12.73
CA ALA A 44 -0.22 16.35 -13.06
C ALA A 44 0.29 17.11 -11.82
N ALA A 45 1.18 18.08 -12.02
CA ALA A 45 1.66 18.96 -10.95
C ALA A 45 0.49 19.62 -10.19
N GLY A 46 0.51 19.55 -8.87
CA GLY A 46 -0.56 20.06 -8.00
C GLY A 46 -1.85 19.23 -7.96
N ALA A 47 -2.00 18.22 -8.83
CA ALA A 47 -3.21 17.43 -8.92
C ALA A 47 -3.27 16.32 -7.86
N ALA A 48 -4.49 15.83 -7.62
CA ALA A 48 -4.74 14.66 -6.79
C ALA A 48 -5.55 13.60 -7.54
N ARG A 49 -5.25 12.33 -7.26
CA ARG A 49 -5.96 11.17 -7.80
C ARG A 49 -6.31 10.21 -6.67
N ARG A 50 -7.49 9.61 -6.75
CA ARG A 50 -7.92 8.55 -5.83
C ARG A 50 -7.99 7.24 -6.56
N GLN A 51 -7.55 6.19 -5.89
CA GLN A 51 -7.62 4.83 -6.38
C GLN A 51 -7.90 3.90 -5.20
N ALA A 52 -8.73 2.90 -5.45
CA ALA A 52 -8.93 1.77 -4.55
C ALA A 52 -8.01 0.64 -4.97
N TYR A 53 -7.39 0.00 -3.99
CA TYR A 53 -6.43 -1.08 -4.22
C TYR A 53 -6.88 -2.30 -3.43
N THR A 54 -6.81 -3.45 -4.09
CA THR A 54 -7.04 -4.74 -3.44
C THR A 54 -5.70 -5.31 -3.07
N VAL A 55 -5.48 -5.47 -1.76
CA VAL A 55 -4.32 -6.17 -1.21
C VAL A 55 -4.77 -7.52 -0.66
N CYS A 56 -4.05 -8.57 -1.00
CA CYS A 56 -4.41 -9.94 -0.65
C CYS A 56 -3.32 -10.54 0.23
N VAL A 57 -3.75 -11.31 1.23
CA VAL A 57 -2.90 -12.19 2.03
C VAL A 57 -3.52 -13.58 1.95
N ASP A 58 -2.68 -14.59 1.75
CA ASP A 58 -3.18 -15.97 1.74
C ASP A 58 -3.77 -16.34 3.10
N ALA A 59 -4.98 -16.91 3.10
CA ALA A 59 -5.73 -17.20 4.32
C ALA A 59 -4.96 -18.08 5.32
N TRP A 60 -4.13 -19.02 4.83
CA TRP A 60 -3.32 -19.89 5.70
C TRP A 60 -2.28 -19.13 6.53
N ARG A 61 -1.90 -17.92 6.10
CA ARG A 61 -0.98 -17.03 6.83
C ARG A 61 -1.67 -16.31 8.00
N VAL A 62 -3.00 -16.35 8.08
CA VAL A 62 -3.78 -15.70 9.15
C VAL A 62 -4.62 -16.75 9.90
N PRO A 63 -4.00 -17.61 10.73
CA PRO A 63 -4.72 -18.55 11.58
C PRO A 63 -5.72 -17.88 12.53
N LEU A 64 -6.61 -18.69 13.13
CA LEU A 64 -7.56 -18.24 14.15
C LEU A 64 -6.85 -17.49 15.29
N GLY A 65 -7.41 -16.34 15.67
CA GLY A 65 -6.83 -15.45 16.69
C GLY A 65 -5.79 -14.46 16.16
N MET A 66 -5.37 -14.59 14.90
CA MET A 66 -4.55 -13.59 14.22
C MET A 66 -5.41 -12.63 13.41
N ARG A 67 -4.81 -11.49 13.02
CA ARG A 67 -5.44 -10.47 12.18
C ARG A 67 -4.41 -9.80 11.28
N VAL A 68 -4.89 -9.15 10.23
CA VAL A 68 -4.04 -8.36 9.33
C VAL A 68 -4.20 -6.87 9.62
N GLU A 69 -3.12 -6.13 9.51
CA GLU A 69 -3.09 -4.68 9.56
C GLU A 69 -2.23 -4.15 8.41
N THR A 70 -2.81 -3.36 7.52
CA THR A 70 -2.04 -2.64 6.49
C THR A 70 -1.69 -1.27 7.05
N GLN A 71 -0.44 -1.09 7.49
CA GLN A 71 0.02 0.12 8.16
C GLN A 71 0.96 0.94 7.28
N ASP A 72 1.96 0.29 6.69
CA ASP A 72 2.99 1.00 5.91
C ASP A 72 2.62 1.06 4.43
N VAL A 73 2.69 2.27 3.88
CA VAL A 73 2.49 2.55 2.47
C VAL A 73 3.65 3.39 1.97
N THR A 74 4.43 2.83 1.05
CA THR A 74 5.52 3.54 0.40
C THR A 74 5.19 3.76 -1.07
N ALA A 75 5.64 4.87 -1.64
CA ALA A 75 5.48 5.13 -3.06
C ALA A 75 6.82 5.58 -3.65
N SER A 76 7.10 5.10 -4.86
CA SER A 76 8.25 5.53 -5.68
C SER A 76 7.74 5.91 -7.06
N TRP A 77 8.31 6.95 -7.65
CA TRP A 77 7.79 7.52 -8.89
C TRP A 77 8.84 8.25 -9.71
N THR A 78 8.51 8.47 -10.98
CA THR A 78 9.26 9.25 -11.97
C THR A 78 8.36 10.13 -12.82
#